data_AF-A0A7Y4VQ52-F1
#
_entry.id   AF-A0A7Y4VQ52-F1
#
_cell.length_a   1.000
_cell.length_b   1.000
_cell.length_c   1.000
_cell.angle_alpha   90.00
_cell.angle_beta   90.00
_cell.angle_gamma   90.00
#
_symmetry.space_group_name_H-M   'P 1'
#
loop_
_entity.id
_entity.type
_entity.pdbx_description
1 polymer ?
#
loop_
_entity_poly.entity_id
_entity_poly.type
_entity_poly.pdbx_seq_one_letter_code
_entity_poly.pdbx_strand_id
1 'polypeptide(L)'
;MTRLEHMQQALAYLKTQLGDAVPSELTFEGEFDERPLEREGAVAVFSFTAAIGGHAVERYWVVAGETEPNYYPHWGLSPDDAYNLHVGTRFMLVVGVSTVALDKLPPDALDRVTVFIGSAVPGAAVSGLAPAAAFQVEEQWHVVYRAKIGEEQAYVLGYDCPPGIYRDVNLPPHVVYRRHLGMLIRYEANQDRDR
;
A
#
# COMPACT_ATOMS: atom_id res chain seq x y z
N MET A 1 -20.50 -7.38 10.26
CA MET A 1 -21.02 -8.35 9.26
C MET A 1 -20.39 -9.73 9.48
N THR A 2 -20.92 -10.80 8.89
CA THR A 2 -20.33 -12.15 8.92
C THR A 2 -19.36 -12.35 7.75
N ARG A 3 -18.44 -13.31 7.86
CA ARG A 3 -17.55 -13.70 6.74
C ARG A 3 -18.30 -14.03 5.45
N LEU A 4 -19.46 -14.66 5.54
CA LEU A 4 -20.29 -14.99 4.37
C LEU A 4 -20.81 -13.72 3.69
N GLU A 5 -21.23 -12.72 4.47
CA GLU A 5 -21.66 -11.42 3.97
C GLU A 5 -20.50 -10.67 3.29
N HIS A 6 -19.30 -10.68 3.89
CA HIS A 6 -18.10 -10.10 3.27
C HIS A 6 -17.76 -10.77 1.93
N MET A 7 -17.85 -12.10 1.86
CA MET A 7 -17.57 -12.85 0.63
C MET A 7 -18.60 -12.54 -0.48
N GLN A 8 -19.89 -12.46 -0.12
CA GLN A 8 -20.96 -12.10 -1.06
C GLN A 8 -20.78 -10.68 -1.60
N GLN A 9 -20.40 -9.74 -0.73
CA GLN A 9 -20.08 -8.36 -1.12
C GLN A 9 -18.86 -8.32 -2.04
N ALA A 10 -17.79 -9.07 -1.74
CA ALA A 10 -16.60 -9.16 -2.59
C ALA A 10 -16.94 -9.69 -3.99
N LEU A 11 -17.71 -10.78 -4.08
CA LEU A 11 -18.16 -11.33 -5.36
C LEU A 11 -19.05 -10.35 -6.14
N ALA A 12 -19.99 -9.69 -5.46
CA ALA A 12 -20.85 -8.68 -6.08
C ALA A 12 -20.01 -7.53 -6.65
N TYR A 13 -19.07 -7.01 -5.86
CA TYR A 13 -18.12 -5.99 -6.30
C TYR A 13 -17.30 -6.46 -7.51
N LEU A 14 -16.63 -7.62 -7.42
CA LEU A 14 -15.82 -8.16 -8.51
C LEU A 14 -16.64 -8.38 -9.79
N LYS A 15 -17.91 -8.77 -9.67
CA LYS A 15 -18.81 -8.88 -10.82
C LYS A 15 -19.02 -7.54 -11.53
N THR A 16 -19.11 -6.44 -10.79
CA THR A 16 -19.22 -5.10 -11.40
C THR A 16 -17.92 -4.66 -12.07
N GLN A 17 -16.77 -5.05 -11.53
CA GLN A 17 -15.45 -4.63 -12.05
C GLN A 17 -14.96 -5.50 -13.22
N LEU A 18 -15.21 -6.81 -13.15
CA LEU A 18 -14.61 -7.80 -14.05
C LEU A 18 -15.60 -8.40 -15.05
N GLY A 19 -16.91 -8.17 -14.88
CA GLY A 19 -17.94 -8.74 -15.74
C GLY A 19 -17.85 -10.27 -15.78
N ASP A 20 -17.71 -10.82 -16.98
CA ASP A 20 -17.62 -12.27 -17.22
C ASP A 20 -16.33 -12.91 -16.70
N ALA A 21 -15.30 -12.12 -16.39
CA ALA A 21 -14.05 -12.61 -15.81
C ALA A 21 -14.11 -12.77 -14.28
N VAL A 22 -15.28 -12.56 -13.67
CA VAL A 22 -15.48 -12.74 -12.22
C VAL A 22 -15.19 -14.20 -11.81
N PRO A 23 -14.44 -14.43 -10.72
CA PRO A 23 -14.25 -15.78 -10.20
C PRO A 23 -15.57 -16.34 -9.64
N SER A 24 -15.77 -17.65 -9.74
CA SER A 24 -16.91 -18.33 -9.10
C SER A 24 -16.72 -18.51 -7.59
N GLU A 25 -15.47 -18.52 -7.13
CA GLU A 25 -15.10 -18.79 -5.74
C GLU A 25 -13.96 -17.86 -5.28
N LEU A 26 -13.98 -17.54 -3.99
CA LEU A 26 -12.94 -16.77 -3.31
C LEU A 26 -12.32 -17.63 -2.21
N THR A 27 -11.01 -17.56 -2.06
CA THR A 27 -10.30 -18.20 -0.94
C THR A 27 -10.23 -17.20 0.22
N PHE A 28 -10.69 -17.57 1.41
CA PHE A 28 -10.57 -16.74 2.61
C PHE A 28 -9.14 -16.77 3.17
N GLU A 29 -8.58 -15.60 3.46
CA GLU A 29 -7.16 -15.45 3.75
C GLU A 29 -6.89 -14.70 5.06
N GLY A 30 -7.81 -13.84 5.48
CA GLY A 30 -7.73 -13.12 6.75
C GLY A 30 -8.96 -12.29 7.04
N GLU A 31 -9.14 -11.93 8.31
CA GLU A 31 -10.20 -11.03 8.79
C GLU A 31 -9.59 -10.07 9.80
N PHE A 32 -10.01 -8.81 9.74
CA PHE A 32 -9.50 -7.72 10.53
C PHE A 32 -10.69 -6.93 11.08
N ASP A 33 -10.75 -6.75 12.40
CA ASP A 33 -11.86 -6.08 13.10
C ASP A 33 -11.52 -4.64 13.53
N GLU A 34 -10.35 -4.16 13.10
CA GLU A 34 -9.85 -2.81 13.34
C GLU A 34 -10.68 -1.75 12.61
N ARG A 35 -10.58 -0.49 13.05
CA ARG A 35 -11.26 0.67 12.44
C ARG A 35 -10.26 1.79 12.16
N PRO A 36 -9.32 1.60 11.22
CA PRO A 36 -8.22 2.52 11.03
C PRO A 36 -8.64 3.87 10.44
N LEU A 37 -9.78 3.95 9.76
CA LEU A 37 -10.30 5.15 9.13
C LEU A 37 -11.75 5.42 9.54
N GLU A 38 -12.16 6.69 9.48
CA GLU A 38 -13.55 7.05 9.74
C GLU A 38 -14.49 6.32 8.78
N ARG A 39 -15.58 5.77 9.32
CA ARG A 39 -16.60 4.99 8.58
C ARG A 39 -16.10 3.68 7.99
N GLU A 40 -14.88 3.26 8.32
CA GLU A 40 -14.40 1.91 8.07
C GLU A 40 -14.56 1.03 9.32
N GLY A 41 -14.58 -0.28 9.10
CA GLY A 41 -14.94 -1.28 10.10
C GLY A 41 -14.33 -2.64 9.81
N ALA A 42 -14.98 -3.69 10.31
CA ALA A 42 -14.50 -5.05 10.12
C ALA A 42 -14.47 -5.43 8.63
N VAL A 43 -13.38 -6.04 8.19
CA VAL A 43 -13.15 -6.47 6.80
C VAL A 43 -12.61 -7.89 6.74
N ALA A 44 -12.78 -8.52 5.59
CA ALA A 44 -12.10 -9.76 5.22
C ALA A 44 -11.27 -9.58 3.96
N VAL A 45 -10.13 -10.27 3.92
CA VAL A 45 -9.27 -10.40 2.75
C VAL A 45 -9.50 -11.76 2.14
N PHE A 46 -9.73 -11.77 0.83
CA PHE A 46 -9.86 -12.98 0.04
C PHE A 46 -8.88 -12.96 -1.13
N SER A 47 -8.49 -14.13 -1.62
CA SER A 47 -7.74 -14.25 -2.87
C SER A 47 -8.54 -14.99 -3.94
N PHE A 48 -8.22 -14.70 -5.21
CA PHE A 48 -8.81 -15.34 -6.36
C PHE A 48 -7.85 -15.31 -7.55
N THR A 49 -8.17 -16.06 -8.60
CA THR A 49 -7.45 -16.03 -9.87
C THR A 49 -8.36 -15.57 -10.99
N ALA A 50 -7.88 -14.68 -11.85
CA ALA A 50 -8.64 -14.19 -13.00
C ALA A 50 -7.69 -13.84 -14.16
N ALA A 51 -8.22 -13.82 -15.38
CA ALA A 51 -7.55 -13.28 -16.56
C ALA A 51 -8.09 -11.87 -16.84
N ILE A 52 -7.55 -10.86 -16.16
CA ILE A 52 -8.04 -9.48 -16.25
C ILE A 52 -7.43 -8.80 -17.48
N GLY A 53 -8.25 -8.10 -18.27
CA GLY A 53 -7.77 -7.34 -19.45
C GLY A 53 -7.30 -8.21 -20.63
N GLY A 54 -7.65 -9.50 -20.65
CA GLY A 54 -7.19 -10.44 -21.68
C GLY A 54 -5.74 -10.91 -21.50
N HIS A 55 -5.16 -10.67 -20.33
CA HIS A 55 -3.83 -11.14 -19.96
C HIS A 55 -3.85 -12.58 -19.43
N ALA A 56 -2.67 -13.10 -19.07
CA ALA A 56 -2.54 -14.40 -18.43
C ALA A 56 -3.34 -14.47 -17.11
N VAL A 57 -3.73 -15.68 -16.72
CA VAL A 57 -4.38 -15.90 -15.42
C VAL A 57 -3.38 -15.57 -14.31
N GLU A 58 -3.74 -14.62 -13.47
CA GLU A 58 -2.93 -14.17 -12.33
C GLU A 58 -3.74 -14.26 -11.03
N ARG A 59 -3.03 -14.22 -9.90
CA ARG A 59 -3.65 -14.17 -8.57
C ARG A 59 -3.85 -12.73 -8.12
N TYR A 60 -4.97 -12.48 -7.47
CA TYR A 60 -5.39 -11.18 -6.96
C TYR A 60 -5.88 -11.30 -5.52
N TRP A 61 -5.84 -10.17 -4.82
CA TRP A 61 -6.50 -9.93 -3.54
C TRP A 61 -7.80 -9.17 -3.77
N VAL A 62 -8.82 -9.42 -2.95
CA VAL A 62 -9.98 -8.54 -2.79
C VAL A 62 -10.22 -8.31 -1.30
N VAL A 63 -10.43 -7.06 -0.92
CA VAL A 63 -10.78 -6.67 0.46
C VAL A 63 -12.21 -6.16 0.44
N ALA A 64 -13.05 -6.68 1.35
CA ALA A 64 -14.46 -6.32 1.45
C ALA A 64 -14.94 -6.39 2.91
N GLY A 65 -16.04 -5.71 3.20
CA GLY A 65 -16.69 -5.66 4.50
C GLY A 65 -17.24 -4.26 4.76
N GLU A 66 -17.00 -3.76 5.97
CA GLU A 66 -17.32 -2.39 6.36
C GLU A 66 -16.27 -1.40 5.79
N THR A 67 -16.04 -1.45 4.49
CA THR A 67 -15.18 -0.55 3.70
C THR A 67 -15.67 -0.54 2.25
N GLU A 68 -15.19 0.41 1.44
CA GLU A 68 -15.39 0.36 -0.01
C GLU A 68 -14.52 -0.76 -0.59
N PRO A 69 -15.10 -1.81 -1.20
CA PRO A 69 -14.31 -2.94 -1.67
C PRO A 69 -13.33 -2.56 -2.76
N ASN A 70 -12.17 -3.22 -2.78
CA ASN A 70 -11.20 -3.05 -3.84
C ASN A 70 -10.37 -4.33 -4.05
N TYR A 71 -9.84 -4.51 -5.26
CA TYR A 71 -8.98 -5.63 -5.61
C TYR A 71 -7.61 -5.17 -6.10
N TYR A 72 -6.60 -6.01 -5.87
CA TYR A 72 -5.20 -5.72 -6.16
C TYR A 72 -4.50 -6.94 -6.74
N PRO A 73 -3.48 -6.79 -7.60
CA PRO A 73 -2.60 -7.92 -7.93
C PRO A 73 -1.99 -8.50 -6.65
N HIS A 74 -1.77 -9.83 -6.62
CA HIS A 74 -1.31 -10.49 -5.41
C HIS A 74 0.07 -10.00 -4.95
N TRP A 75 0.95 -9.70 -5.90
CA TRP A 75 2.33 -9.19 -5.69
C TRP A 75 3.16 -9.93 -4.64
N GLY A 76 2.83 -11.20 -4.38
CA GLY A 76 3.43 -11.98 -3.28
C GLY A 76 3.19 -11.42 -1.86
N LEU A 77 2.25 -10.48 -1.68
CA LEU A 77 1.94 -9.89 -0.38
C LEU A 77 1.31 -10.93 0.58
N SER A 78 1.51 -10.75 1.88
CA SER A 78 0.72 -11.46 2.89
C SER A 78 -0.70 -10.87 3.00
N PRO A 79 -1.67 -11.56 3.64
CA PRO A 79 -3.00 -11.00 3.88
C PRO A 79 -2.95 -9.69 4.70
N ASP A 80 -2.04 -9.59 5.67
CA ASP A 80 -1.83 -8.36 6.45
C ASP A 80 -1.28 -7.23 5.58
N ASP A 81 -0.30 -7.51 4.71
CA ASP A 81 0.23 -6.53 3.76
C ASP A 81 -0.81 -6.09 2.72
N ALA A 82 -1.67 -7.00 2.27
CA ALA A 82 -2.78 -6.67 1.37
C ALA A 82 -3.80 -5.76 2.06
N TYR A 83 -4.08 -5.99 3.35
CA TYR A 83 -4.92 -5.11 4.15
C TYR A 83 -4.26 -3.74 4.39
N ASN A 84 -2.96 -3.69 4.73
CA ASN A 84 -2.18 -2.44 4.81
C ASN A 84 -2.24 -1.66 3.50
N LEU A 85 -2.02 -2.32 2.37
CA LEU A 85 -2.15 -1.72 1.04
C LEU A 85 -3.56 -1.15 0.82
N HIS A 86 -4.60 -1.87 1.26
CA HIS A 86 -5.98 -1.42 1.14
C HIS A 86 -6.23 -0.15 1.96
N VAL A 87 -5.90 -0.15 3.25
CA VAL A 87 -6.07 1.02 4.14
C VAL A 87 -5.33 2.23 3.58
N GLY A 88 -4.06 2.08 3.18
CA GLY A 88 -3.31 3.19 2.58
C GLY A 88 -3.89 3.68 1.26
N THR A 89 -4.47 2.78 0.44
CA THR A 89 -5.17 3.17 -0.79
C THR A 89 -6.43 3.97 -0.47
N ARG A 90 -7.23 3.53 0.51
CA ARG A 90 -8.43 4.22 0.96
C ARG A 90 -8.12 5.61 1.50
N PHE A 91 -7.11 5.71 2.37
CA PHE A 91 -6.62 6.98 2.87
C PHE A 91 -6.22 7.91 1.74
N MET A 92 -5.38 7.46 0.81
CA MET A 92 -4.93 8.27 -0.33
C MET A 92 -6.08 8.84 -1.16
N LEU A 93 -7.16 8.07 -1.36
CA LEU A 93 -8.34 8.52 -2.08
C LEU A 93 -9.12 9.60 -1.31
N VAL A 94 -9.23 9.45 0.02
CA VAL A 94 -9.95 10.39 0.88
C VAL A 94 -9.19 11.71 1.00
N VAL A 95 -7.87 11.67 1.22
CA VAL A 95 -7.04 12.88 1.37
C VAL A 95 -6.60 13.49 0.04
N GLY A 96 -6.94 12.87 -1.09
CA GLY A 96 -6.64 13.41 -2.42
C GLY A 96 -5.15 13.38 -2.79
N VAL A 97 -4.42 12.33 -2.39
CA VAL A 97 -3.00 12.20 -2.76
C VAL A 97 -2.88 11.99 -4.28
N SER A 98 -2.09 12.85 -4.92
CA SER A 98 -1.83 12.81 -6.36
C SER A 98 -0.40 12.33 -6.67
N THR A 99 -0.20 11.71 -7.82
CA THR A 99 1.13 11.39 -8.34
C THR A 99 1.74 12.62 -9.00
N VAL A 100 3.02 12.89 -8.75
CA VAL A 100 3.74 14.03 -9.34
C VAL A 100 4.94 13.56 -10.14
N ALA A 101 5.25 14.30 -11.21
CA ALA A 101 6.43 14.03 -12.02
C ALA A 101 7.73 14.30 -11.24
N LEU A 102 8.73 13.44 -11.42
CA LEU A 102 9.98 13.49 -10.64
C LEU A 102 10.81 14.75 -10.92
N ASP A 103 10.65 15.38 -12.09
CA ASP A 103 11.30 16.64 -12.46
C ASP A 103 10.71 17.87 -11.74
N LYS A 104 9.62 17.69 -10.98
CA LYS A 104 9.00 18.74 -10.16
C LYS A 104 9.38 18.66 -8.69
N LEU A 105 10.22 17.70 -8.30
CA LEU A 105 10.64 17.56 -6.92
C LEU A 105 11.33 18.82 -6.39
N PRO A 106 11.14 19.15 -5.11
CA PRO A 106 11.90 20.19 -4.45
C PRO A 106 13.42 19.96 -4.59
N PRO A 107 14.22 21.03 -4.81
CA PRO A 107 15.65 20.90 -5.11
C PRO A 107 16.46 20.29 -3.97
N ASP A 108 15.96 20.36 -2.73
CA ASP A 108 16.57 19.81 -1.52
C ASP A 108 16.11 18.37 -1.20
N ALA A 109 15.28 17.75 -2.04
CA ALA A 109 14.68 16.45 -1.78
C ALA A 109 15.72 15.35 -1.51
N LEU A 110 16.79 15.31 -2.32
CA LEU A 110 17.89 14.35 -2.16
C LEU A 110 18.72 14.60 -0.89
N ASP A 111 18.93 15.86 -0.52
CA ASP A 111 19.70 16.21 0.68
C ASP A 111 18.95 15.76 1.94
N ARG A 112 17.63 16.03 2.01
CA ARG A 112 16.79 15.63 3.15
C ARG A 112 16.77 14.12 3.36
N VAL A 113 16.61 13.33 2.30
CA VAL A 113 16.62 11.86 2.46
C VAL A 113 18.02 11.32 2.78
N THR A 114 19.09 11.96 2.30
CA THR A 114 20.46 11.56 2.63
C THR A 114 20.73 11.72 4.13
N VAL A 115 20.28 12.83 4.73
CA VAL A 115 20.37 13.05 6.18
C VAL A 115 19.61 11.97 6.96
N PHE A 116 18.39 11.62 6.51
CA PHE A 116 17.60 10.55 7.11
C PHE A 116 18.31 9.18 7.01
N ILE A 117 18.80 8.78 5.84
CA ILE A 117 19.49 7.49 5.68
C ILE A 117 20.74 7.45 6.57
N GLY A 118 21.51 8.53 6.62
CA GLY A 118 22.72 8.61 7.45
C GLY A 118 22.46 8.42 8.95
N SER A 119 21.28 8.84 9.44
CA SER A 119 20.89 8.63 10.84
C SER A 119 20.24 7.26 11.09
N ALA A 120 19.46 6.75 10.13
CA ALA A 120 18.73 5.48 10.26
C ALA A 120 19.63 4.24 10.14
N VAL A 121 20.67 4.29 9.31
CA VAL A 121 21.60 3.18 9.05
C VAL A 121 23.06 3.65 9.16
N PRO A 122 23.51 4.06 10.36
CA PRO A 122 24.82 4.67 10.53
C PRO A 122 25.94 3.70 10.11
N GLY A 123 26.87 4.21 9.27
CA GLY A 123 28.03 3.45 8.80
C GLY A 123 27.78 2.54 7.59
N ALA A 124 26.53 2.40 7.12
CA ALA A 124 26.24 1.65 5.90
C ALA A 124 26.69 2.44 4.65
N ALA A 125 27.29 1.73 3.69
CA ALA A 125 27.58 2.34 2.38
C ALA A 125 26.28 2.57 1.61
N VAL A 126 26.03 3.80 1.17
CA VAL A 126 24.83 4.17 0.40
C VAL A 126 25.22 4.57 -1.01
N SER A 127 24.56 4.02 -2.02
CA SER A 127 24.81 4.37 -3.43
C SER A 127 23.55 4.24 -4.28
N GLY A 128 23.57 4.87 -5.47
CA GLY A 128 22.46 4.77 -6.42
C GLY A 128 21.14 5.37 -5.90
N LEU A 129 21.23 6.34 -4.97
CA LEU A 129 20.07 7.02 -4.41
C LEU A 129 19.40 7.87 -5.50
N ALA A 130 18.17 7.54 -5.84
CA ALA A 130 17.37 8.28 -6.83
C ALA A 130 15.87 8.20 -6.52
N PRO A 131 15.07 9.23 -6.83
CA PRO A 131 13.61 9.14 -6.72
C PRO A 131 13.04 8.07 -7.66
N ALA A 132 12.11 7.26 -7.17
CA ALA A 132 11.41 6.22 -7.91
C ALA A 132 9.91 6.53 -8.11
N ALA A 133 9.30 7.25 -7.16
CA ALA A 133 7.97 7.81 -7.28
C ALA A 133 7.83 9.05 -6.39
N ALA A 134 6.99 9.99 -6.78
CA ALA A 134 6.65 11.17 -6.00
C ALA A 134 5.13 11.35 -5.94
N PHE A 135 4.68 11.78 -4.77
CA PHE A 135 3.28 12.04 -4.49
C PHE A 135 3.15 13.38 -3.76
N GLN A 136 2.01 14.04 -3.95
CA GLN A 136 1.69 15.28 -3.26
C GLN A 136 0.34 15.16 -2.58
N VAL A 137 0.32 15.59 -1.32
CA VAL A 137 -0.89 15.73 -0.50
C VAL A 137 -0.86 17.14 0.09
N GLU A 138 -1.84 17.95 -0.28
CA GLU A 138 -1.83 19.39 0.04
C GLU A 138 -0.47 20.04 -0.34
N GLU A 139 0.22 20.63 0.62
CA GLU A 139 1.54 21.26 0.44
C GLU A 139 2.72 20.31 0.67
N GLN A 140 2.46 19.07 1.10
CA GLN A 140 3.47 18.08 1.47
C GLN A 140 3.87 17.19 0.30
N TRP A 141 5.16 16.83 0.26
CA TRP A 141 5.71 15.91 -0.74
C TRP A 141 6.11 14.59 -0.11
N HIS A 142 5.55 13.51 -0.63
CA HIS A 142 5.91 12.15 -0.23
C HIS A 142 6.71 11.51 -1.35
N VAL A 143 7.96 11.14 -1.06
CA VAL A 143 8.87 10.63 -2.09
C VAL A 143 9.36 9.25 -1.71
N VAL A 144 9.25 8.33 -2.67
CA VAL A 144 9.84 6.99 -2.59
C VAL A 144 11.13 7.03 -3.39
N TYR A 145 12.26 6.86 -2.71
CA TYR A 145 13.58 6.76 -3.30
C TYR A 145 13.98 5.30 -3.42
N ARG A 146 14.75 4.96 -4.45
CA ARG A 146 15.48 3.70 -4.52
C ARG A 146 16.93 3.97 -4.18
N ALA A 147 17.54 3.10 -3.39
CA ALA A 147 18.96 3.15 -3.06
C ALA A 147 19.51 1.74 -2.89
N LYS A 148 20.84 1.61 -2.97
CA LYS A 148 21.57 0.46 -2.45
C LYS A 148 22.15 0.84 -1.09
N ILE A 149 21.79 0.08 -0.05
CA ILE A 149 22.27 0.26 1.33
C ILE A 149 23.04 -1.01 1.71
N GLY A 150 24.36 -0.90 1.87
CA GLY A 150 25.25 -2.04 1.95
C GLY A 150 25.21 -2.86 0.67
N GLU A 151 24.82 -4.13 0.75
CA GLU A 151 24.68 -5.02 -0.40
C GLU A 151 23.25 -5.09 -0.96
N GLU A 152 22.28 -4.52 -0.24
CA GLU A 152 20.85 -4.70 -0.51
C GLU A 152 20.26 -3.52 -1.26
N GLN A 153 19.32 -3.80 -2.16
CA GLN A 153 18.47 -2.79 -2.76
C GLN A 153 17.31 -2.48 -1.81
N ALA A 154 17.00 -1.20 -1.64
CA ALA A 154 15.92 -0.75 -0.79
C ALA A 154 15.13 0.39 -1.43
N TYR A 155 13.85 0.46 -1.08
CA TYR A 155 13.08 1.69 -1.12
C TYR A 155 13.21 2.44 0.19
N VAL A 156 13.33 3.76 0.10
CA VAL A 156 13.38 4.68 1.23
C VAL A 156 12.26 5.69 1.05
N LEU A 157 11.40 5.83 2.05
CA LEU A 157 10.37 6.86 2.09
C LEU A 157 10.88 8.05 2.90
N GLY A 158 10.65 9.25 2.39
CA GLY A 158 11.05 10.45 3.09
C GLY A 158 10.54 11.73 2.46
N TYR A 159 11.33 12.79 2.65
CA TYR A 159 10.91 14.18 2.53
C TYR A 159 9.88 14.55 3.59
N ASP A 160 8.61 14.75 3.26
CA ASP A 160 7.54 15.02 4.23
C ASP A 160 6.76 13.74 4.59
N CYS A 161 6.97 12.66 3.83
CA CYS A 161 6.43 11.35 4.18
C CYS A 161 7.04 10.89 5.51
N PRO A 162 6.25 10.29 6.41
CA PRO A 162 6.80 9.50 7.50
C PRO A 162 7.90 8.56 6.99
N PRO A 163 9.06 8.51 7.66
CA PRO A 163 10.20 7.79 7.13
C PRO A 163 10.01 6.27 7.21
N GLY A 164 10.56 5.55 6.23
CA GLY A 164 10.57 4.09 6.21
C GLY A 164 11.60 3.51 5.24
N ILE A 165 12.13 2.32 5.54
CA ILE A 165 13.07 1.60 4.66
C ILE A 165 12.51 0.21 4.39
N TYR A 166 12.44 -0.16 3.12
CA TYR A 166 11.80 -1.39 2.65
C TYR A 166 12.68 -2.14 1.65
N ARG A 167 12.84 -3.45 1.84
CA ARG A 167 13.64 -4.33 0.96
C ARG A 167 12.88 -4.88 -0.25
N ASP A 168 11.56 -4.67 -0.29
CA ASP A 168 10.66 -5.21 -1.32
C ASP A 168 10.75 -4.44 -2.64
N VAL A 169 11.95 -4.32 -3.21
CA VAL A 169 12.21 -3.54 -4.43
C VAL A 169 11.65 -4.15 -5.72
N ASN A 170 11.08 -5.35 -5.62
CA ASN A 170 10.33 -6.00 -6.70
C ASN A 170 8.89 -5.50 -6.78
N LEU A 171 8.38 -4.83 -5.74
CA LEU A 171 7.07 -4.20 -5.76
C LEU A 171 7.15 -2.86 -6.50
N PRO A 172 6.08 -2.45 -7.19
CA PRO A 172 6.01 -1.09 -7.70
C PRO A 172 6.11 -0.06 -6.54
N PRO A 173 6.78 1.08 -6.72
CA PRO A 173 7.05 2.03 -5.63
C PRO A 173 5.76 2.59 -5.00
N HIS A 174 4.69 2.75 -5.77
CA HIS A 174 3.39 3.19 -5.25
C HIS A 174 2.73 2.16 -4.33
N VAL A 175 3.03 0.87 -4.50
CA VAL A 175 2.51 -0.21 -3.64
C VAL A 175 3.19 -0.15 -2.28
N VAL A 176 4.51 0.02 -2.27
CA VAL A 176 5.30 0.17 -1.04
C VAL A 176 4.84 1.40 -0.26
N TYR A 177 4.58 2.52 -0.96
CA TYR A 177 4.06 3.73 -0.35
C TYR A 177 2.67 3.53 0.27
N ARG A 178 1.71 2.98 -0.46
CA ARG A 178 0.38 2.69 0.08
C ARG A 178 0.44 1.75 1.27
N ARG A 179 1.23 0.67 1.17
CA ARG A 179 1.42 -0.26 2.28
C ARG A 179 2.01 0.43 3.50
N HIS A 180 3.03 1.27 3.33
CA HIS A 180 3.64 2.05 4.42
C HIS A 180 2.61 2.92 5.14
N LEU A 181 1.81 3.68 4.38
CA LEU A 181 0.75 4.51 4.97
C LEU A 181 -0.26 3.67 5.74
N GLY A 182 -0.74 2.56 5.18
CA GLY A 182 -1.69 1.69 5.87
C GLY A 182 -1.15 1.09 7.17
N MET A 183 0.14 0.69 7.17
CA MET A 183 0.81 0.21 8.39
C MET A 183 0.83 1.29 9.48
N LEU A 184 1.16 2.53 9.12
CA LEU A 184 1.21 3.65 10.09
C LEU A 184 -0.17 4.01 10.62
N ILE A 185 -1.18 4.10 9.74
CA ILE A 185 -2.55 4.42 10.14
C ILE A 185 -3.10 3.35 11.10
N ARG A 186 -2.87 2.06 10.80
CA ARG A 186 -3.26 0.97 11.70
C ARG A 186 -2.51 1.02 13.03
N TYR A 187 -1.22 1.35 12.99
CA TYR A 187 -0.41 1.51 14.21
C TYR A 187 -0.94 2.65 15.10
N GLU A 188 -1.23 3.81 14.53
CA GLU A 188 -1.79 4.97 15.25
C GLU A 188 -3.17 4.66 15.83
N ALA A 189 -4.05 4.06 15.03
CA ALA A 189 -5.39 3.66 15.49
C ALA A 189 -5.34 2.66 16.65
N ASN A 190 -4.36 1.75 16.67
CA ASN A 190 -4.17 0.82 17.77
C ASN A 190 -3.57 1.50 19.02
N GLN A 191 -2.65 2.44 18.86
CA GLN A 191 -2.12 3.24 19.97
C GLN A 191 -3.21 4.06 20.68
N ASP A 192 -4.16 4.61 19.92
CA ASP A 192 -5.26 5.39 20.49
C ASP A 192 -6.32 4.53 21.19
N ARG A 193 -6.45 3.25 20.83
CA ARG A 193 -7.33 2.29 21.54
C ARG A 193 -6.81 1.89 22.91
N ASP A 194 -5.48 1.89 23.08
CA ASP A 194 -4.81 1.48 24.31
C ASP A 194 -4.66 2.63 25.34
N ARG A 195 -5.12 3.84 24.99
CA ARG A 195 -5.10 5.04 25.85
C ARG A 195 -6.44 5.29 26.51
#